data_AF-A0A5N6ZAH8-F1
#
_entry.id   AF-A0A5N6ZAH8-F1
#
_cell.length_a   1.000
_cell.length_b   1.000
_cell.length_c   1.000
_cell.angle_alpha   90.00
_cell.angle_beta   90.00
_cell.angle_gamma   90.00
#
_symmetry.space_group_name_H-M   'P 1'
#
loop_
_entity.id
_entity.type
_entity.pdbx_description
1 polymer ?
#
loop_
_entity_poly.entity_id
_entity_poly.type
_entity_poly.pdbx_seq_one_letter_code
_entity_poly.pdbx_strand_id
1 'polypeptide(L)'
;MANAEVPDLVAMIHCLGFQNQRARKCISLAQTWLAHQPRKGERYRKLHYPGKLDGRDIRSQECIDDKDPRVAWEIAHLPGVGPYSLDSWRIFCRDELRGLAEDWKGFGATTPEFAPEWKVVVPQDKELRAYLTWMWLKEGWVWDRQTGHKTRASEKTMRAARRGGVAFEENGNWVLETSPVKKAANGLTT
;
A
#
# COMPACT_ATOMS: atom_id res chain seq x y z
N MET A 1 -11.17 11.45 18.89
CA MET A 1 -11.88 10.38 18.16
C MET A 1 -12.45 9.31 19.10
N ALA A 2 -11.66 8.64 19.95
CA ALA A 2 -12.15 7.55 20.81
C ALA A 2 -13.28 7.94 21.80
N ASN A 3 -13.26 9.18 22.28
CA ASN A 3 -14.28 9.77 23.17
C ASN A 3 -15.29 10.65 22.41
N ALA A 4 -15.37 10.53 21.09
CA ALA A 4 -16.32 11.33 20.31
C ALA A 4 -17.72 10.72 20.39
N GLU A 5 -18.73 11.58 20.47
CA GLU A 5 -20.12 11.17 20.40
C GLU A 5 -20.52 10.85 18.95
N VAL A 6 -21.25 9.75 18.77
CA VAL A 6 -21.66 9.29 17.43
C VAL A 6 -22.45 10.36 16.67
N PRO A 7 -23.46 11.05 17.26
CA PRO A 7 -24.23 12.06 16.54
C PRO A 7 -23.38 13.22 15.99
N ASP A 8 -22.38 13.67 16.75
CA ASP A 8 -21.51 14.78 16.35
C ASP A 8 -20.67 14.39 15.13
N LEU A 9 -20.08 13.19 15.14
CA LEU A 9 -19.30 12.70 14.02
C LEU A 9 -20.18 12.46 12.78
N VAL A 10 -21.39 11.94 12.97
CA VAL A 10 -22.37 11.75 11.90
C VAL A 10 -22.73 13.08 11.24
N ALA A 11 -22.94 14.14 12.03
CA ALA A 11 -23.24 15.47 11.51
C ALA A 11 -22.08 16.01 10.64
N MET A 12 -20.82 15.82 11.07
CA MET A 12 -19.64 16.26 10.32
C MET A 12 -19.46 15.53 8.99
N ILE A 13 -19.77 14.23 8.92
CA ILE A 13 -19.51 13.40 7.74
C ILE A 13 -20.76 13.07 6.92
N HIS A 14 -21.87 13.76 7.17
CA HIS A 14 -23.16 13.45 6.57
C HIS A 14 -23.11 13.41 5.04
N CYS A 15 -22.34 14.31 4.42
CA CYS A 15 -22.19 14.41 2.97
C CYS A 15 -21.44 13.23 2.32
N LEU A 16 -20.74 12.38 3.09
CA LEU A 16 -19.91 11.29 2.57
C LEU A 16 -20.69 9.98 2.35
N GLY A 17 -21.93 9.90 2.86
CA GLY A 17 -22.76 8.69 2.85
C GLY A 17 -22.29 7.61 3.83
N PHE A 18 -23.19 6.70 4.20
CA PHE A 18 -22.97 5.67 5.24
C PHE A 18 -22.47 6.23 6.58
N GLN A 19 -22.79 7.49 6.87
CA GLN A 19 -22.30 8.29 7.99
C GLN A 19 -22.47 7.58 9.34
N ASN A 20 -23.63 6.97 9.60
CA ASN A 20 -23.87 6.22 10.84
C ASN A 20 -22.91 5.04 11.02
N GLN A 21 -22.67 4.26 9.96
CA GLN A 21 -21.78 3.11 10.02
C GLN A 21 -20.31 3.56 10.09
N ARG A 22 -19.93 4.58 9.32
CA ARG A 22 -18.57 5.14 9.33
C ARG A 22 -18.22 5.74 10.69
N ALA A 23 -19.11 6.53 11.28
CA ALA A 23 -18.89 7.14 12.58
C ALA A 23 -18.64 6.09 13.67
N ARG A 24 -19.52 5.06 13.77
CA ARG A 24 -19.35 3.95 14.71
C ARG A 24 -18.03 3.19 14.49
N LYS A 25 -17.67 2.92 13.23
CA LYS A 25 -16.40 2.25 12.89
C LYS A 25 -15.19 3.11 13.28
N CYS A 26 -15.19 4.41 13.00
CA CYS A 26 -14.10 5.32 13.37
C CYS A 26 -13.90 5.40 14.88
N ILE A 27 -14.99 5.52 15.65
CA ILE A 27 -14.93 5.56 17.11
C ILE A 27 -14.44 4.22 17.66
N SER A 28 -15.00 3.10 17.20
CA SER A 28 -14.59 1.75 17.62
C SER A 28 -13.12 1.47 17.28
N LEU A 29 -12.67 1.83 16.08
CA LEU A 29 -11.27 1.74 15.68
C LEU A 29 -10.37 2.53 16.62
N ALA A 30 -10.73 3.78 16.94
CA ALA A 30 -9.94 4.62 17.84
C ALA A 30 -9.90 4.06 19.28
N GLN A 31 -11.03 3.53 19.78
CA GLN A 31 -11.09 2.88 21.08
C GLN A 31 -10.21 1.62 21.13
N THR A 32 -10.32 0.75 20.12
CA THR A 32 -9.49 -0.45 20.03
C THR A 32 -8.01 -0.10 19.87
N TRP A 33 -7.68 0.92 19.07
CA TRP A 33 -6.31 1.41 18.92
C TRP A 33 -5.73 1.82 20.27
N LEU A 34 -6.43 2.66 21.04
CA LEU A 34 -5.93 3.10 22.35
C LEU A 34 -5.77 1.93 23.34
N ALA A 35 -6.70 0.97 23.34
CA ALA A 35 -6.64 -0.19 24.23
C ALA A 35 -5.55 -1.20 23.83
N HIS A 36 -5.36 -1.44 22.54
CA HIS A 36 -4.47 -2.45 21.98
C HIS A 36 -3.76 -1.90 20.75
N GLN A 37 -2.79 -1.01 20.98
CA GLN A 37 -1.98 -0.44 19.91
C GLN A 37 -1.18 -1.54 19.18
N PRO A 38 -0.96 -1.42 17.86
CA PRO A 38 -0.03 -2.31 17.15
C PRO A 38 1.36 -2.24 17.79
N ARG A 39 1.97 -3.40 18.04
CA ARG A 39 3.29 -3.51 18.67
C ARG A 39 4.21 -4.39 17.84
N LYS A 40 5.50 -4.08 17.90
CA LYS A 40 6.54 -4.93 17.30
C LYS A 40 6.46 -6.34 17.90
N GLY A 41 6.47 -7.35 17.03
CA GLY A 41 6.41 -8.75 17.45
C GLY A 41 5.01 -9.22 17.84
N GLU A 42 3.95 -8.46 17.57
CA GLU A 42 2.58 -8.91 17.76
C GLU A 42 1.82 -8.89 16.45
N ARG A 43 1.42 -10.08 15.98
CA ARG A 43 0.66 -10.24 14.74
C ARG A 43 -0.60 -11.04 14.99
N TYR A 44 -1.67 -10.63 14.30
CA TYR A 44 -3.00 -11.21 14.45
C TYR A 44 -3.52 -11.73 13.11
N ARG A 45 -4.39 -12.73 13.16
CA ARG A 45 -4.91 -13.36 11.94
C ARG A 45 -5.73 -12.39 11.09
N LYS A 46 -5.57 -12.46 9.77
CA LYS A 46 -6.56 -12.00 8.79
C LYS A 46 -6.91 -13.14 7.85
N LEU A 47 -8.16 -13.59 7.87
CA LEU A 47 -8.60 -14.66 6.99
C LEU A 47 -8.54 -14.22 5.52
N HIS A 48 -7.99 -15.09 4.69
CA HIS A 48 -7.94 -14.92 3.23
C HIS A 48 -7.16 -13.69 2.77
N TYR A 49 -6.09 -13.33 3.50
CA TYR A 49 -5.19 -12.25 3.10
C TYR A 49 -3.73 -12.58 3.48
N PRO A 50 -2.77 -12.37 2.55
CA PRO A 50 -2.94 -11.74 1.25
C PRO A 50 -3.45 -12.73 0.19
N GLY A 51 -3.25 -14.03 0.41
CA GLY A 51 -3.75 -15.11 -0.41
C GLY A 51 -5.00 -15.78 0.16
N LYS A 52 -5.62 -16.62 -0.67
CA LYS A 52 -6.72 -17.49 -0.24
C LYS A 52 -6.17 -18.53 0.75
N LEU A 53 -6.91 -18.75 1.85
CA LEU A 53 -6.62 -19.70 2.94
C LEU A 53 -5.66 -19.20 4.01
N ASP A 54 -4.94 -18.10 3.79
CA ASP A 54 -4.09 -17.50 4.82
C ASP A 54 -4.87 -17.14 6.09
N GLY A 55 -4.21 -17.31 7.24
CA GLY A 55 -4.73 -17.01 8.57
C GLY A 55 -5.75 -18.01 9.13
N ARG A 56 -6.03 -19.12 8.43
CA ARG A 56 -6.94 -20.19 8.90
C ARG A 56 -6.33 -21.06 10.01
N ASP A 57 -5.02 -21.13 10.03
CA ASP A 57 -4.15 -21.86 10.96
C ASP A 57 -3.81 -21.05 12.23
N ILE A 58 -4.46 -19.90 12.42
CA ILE A 58 -4.34 -19.04 13.59
C ILE A 58 -5.73 -18.88 14.20
N ARG A 59 -5.84 -19.09 15.51
CA ARG A 59 -7.11 -18.98 16.24
C ARG A 59 -7.54 -17.52 16.37
N SER A 60 -8.84 -17.32 16.60
CA SER A 60 -9.34 -15.99 16.91
C SER A 60 -8.70 -15.46 18.20
N GLN A 61 -8.22 -14.22 18.18
CA GLN A 61 -7.49 -13.58 19.29
C GLN A 61 -6.13 -14.18 19.64
N GLU A 62 -5.64 -15.18 18.89
CA GLU A 62 -4.25 -15.62 19.02
C GLU A 62 -3.31 -14.54 18.48
N CYS A 63 -2.31 -14.20 19.28
CA CYS A 63 -1.22 -13.31 18.93
C CYS A 63 0.03 -14.15 18.67
N ILE A 64 0.67 -13.95 17.52
CA ILE A 64 1.89 -14.66 17.13
C ILE A 64 3.04 -13.68 16.93
N ASP A 65 4.26 -14.13 17.21
CA ASP A 65 5.46 -13.30 17.13
C ASP A 65 6.08 -13.28 15.73
N ASP A 66 7.13 -12.48 15.52
CA ASP A 66 7.82 -12.36 14.23
C ASP A 66 8.60 -13.62 13.79
N LYS A 67 8.83 -14.58 14.68
CA LYS A 67 9.52 -15.84 14.37
C LYS A 67 8.57 -16.91 13.85
N ASP A 68 7.27 -16.76 14.14
CA ASP A 68 6.24 -17.65 13.63
C ASP A 68 6.11 -17.53 12.09
N PRO A 69 6.20 -18.62 11.33
CA PRO A 69 6.13 -18.55 9.87
C PRO A 69 4.71 -18.27 9.33
N ARG A 70 3.67 -18.36 10.16
CA ARG A 70 2.27 -18.19 9.73
C ARG A 70 1.98 -16.74 9.35
N VAL A 71 1.04 -16.58 8.42
CA VAL A 71 0.68 -15.28 7.84
C VAL A 71 -0.27 -14.52 8.77
N ALA A 72 0.22 -13.44 9.35
CA ALA A 72 -0.51 -12.58 10.28
C ALA A 72 0.01 -11.14 10.21
N TRP A 73 -0.77 -10.19 10.76
CA TRP A 73 -0.54 -8.76 10.57
C TRP A 73 -0.74 -7.96 11.85
N GLU A 74 0.06 -6.92 12.02
CA GLU A 74 0.18 -6.14 13.26
C GLU A 74 -1.08 -5.32 13.58
N ILE A 75 -1.91 -5.05 12.56
CA ILE A 75 -3.16 -4.28 12.68
C ILE A 75 -4.43 -5.11 12.45
N ALA A 76 -4.33 -6.42 12.24
CA ALA A 76 -5.48 -7.23 11.83
C ALA A 76 -6.55 -7.41 12.94
N HIS A 77 -6.20 -7.18 14.20
CA HIS A 77 -7.15 -7.17 15.32
C HIS A 77 -8.03 -5.91 15.35
N LEU A 78 -7.64 -4.85 14.64
CA LEU A 78 -8.39 -3.60 14.62
C LEU A 78 -9.70 -3.73 13.82
N PRO A 79 -10.82 -3.17 14.30
CA PRO A 79 -12.11 -3.27 13.64
C PRO A 79 -12.11 -2.50 12.32
N GLY A 80 -12.71 -3.09 11.29
CA GLY A 80 -12.82 -2.45 9.97
C GLY A 80 -11.57 -2.54 9.09
N VAL A 81 -10.48 -3.17 9.55
CA VAL A 81 -9.28 -3.40 8.74
C VAL A 81 -9.57 -4.45 7.67
N GLY A 82 -9.49 -4.03 6.40
CA GLY A 82 -9.62 -4.87 5.21
C GLY A 82 -8.32 -4.95 4.40
N PRO A 83 -8.33 -5.62 3.23
CA PRO A 83 -7.15 -5.73 2.36
C PRO A 83 -6.51 -4.40 2.02
N TYR A 84 -7.31 -3.38 1.67
CA TYR A 84 -6.81 -2.03 1.40
C TYR A 84 -6.00 -1.45 2.58
N SER A 85 -6.53 -1.56 3.80
CA SER A 85 -5.88 -1.05 5.00
C SER A 85 -4.60 -1.82 5.32
N LEU A 86 -4.60 -3.13 5.10
CA LEU A 86 -3.43 -3.98 5.31
C LEU A 86 -2.34 -3.72 4.26
N ASP A 87 -2.70 -3.55 3.00
CA ASP A 87 -1.74 -3.16 1.96
C ASP A 87 -1.16 -1.78 2.26
N SER A 88 -2.00 -0.81 2.67
CA SER A 88 -1.54 0.52 3.09
C SER A 88 -0.55 0.43 4.26
N TRP A 89 -0.88 -0.38 5.28
CA TRP A 89 -0.02 -0.61 6.43
C TRP A 89 1.33 -1.24 6.04
N ARG A 90 1.29 -2.28 5.21
CA ARG A 90 2.48 -2.97 4.69
C ARG A 90 3.37 -2.03 3.89
N ILE A 91 2.77 -1.15 3.07
CA ILE A 91 3.52 -0.22 2.23
C ILE A 91 4.15 0.90 3.06
N PHE A 92 3.46 1.45 4.06
CA PHE A 92 3.84 2.73 4.67
C PHE A 92 4.29 2.68 6.13
N CYS A 93 3.93 1.64 6.89
CA CYS A 93 4.10 1.65 8.35
C CYS A 93 4.84 0.43 8.89
N ARG A 94 4.74 -0.71 8.20
CA ARG A 94 5.16 -2.00 8.74
C ARG A 94 6.66 -2.07 9.08
N ASP A 95 7.50 -1.58 8.18
CA ASP A 95 8.96 -1.67 8.34
C ASP A 95 9.47 -0.83 9.52
N GLU A 96 8.88 0.35 9.72
CA GLU A 96 9.17 1.25 10.85
C GLU A 96 8.68 0.63 12.17
N LEU A 97 7.44 0.11 12.22
CA LEU A 97 6.94 -0.56 13.43
C LEU A 97 7.84 -1.72 13.83
N ARG A 98 8.33 -2.50 12.86
CA ARG A 98 9.20 -3.65 13.12
C ARG A 98 10.64 -3.22 13.43
N GLY A 99 10.97 -1.94 13.32
CA GLY A 99 12.31 -1.40 13.51
C GLY A 99 13.32 -2.05 12.56
N LEU A 100 12.89 -2.35 11.32
CA LEU A 100 13.75 -2.90 10.27
C LEU A 100 14.37 -1.79 9.42
N ALA A 101 13.70 -0.64 9.37
CA ALA A 101 14.13 0.60 8.72
C ALA A 101 13.53 1.81 9.47
N GLU A 102 14.10 3.00 9.26
CA GLU A 102 13.60 4.28 9.78
C GLU A 102 12.45 4.84 8.94
N ASP A 103 12.33 4.41 7.68
CA ASP A 103 11.20 4.74 6.82
C ASP A 103 10.74 3.55 5.99
N TRP A 104 9.60 3.71 5.34
CA TRP A 104 9.03 2.69 4.49
C TRP A 104 9.78 2.46 3.17
N LYS A 105 10.72 3.33 2.79
CA LYS A 105 11.57 3.13 1.60
C LYS A 105 12.84 2.34 1.91
N GLY A 106 13.08 2.00 3.17
CA GLY A 106 14.28 1.30 3.62
C GLY A 106 15.43 2.21 4.01
N PHE A 107 15.20 3.49 4.24
CA PHE A 107 16.19 4.38 4.85
C PHE A 107 16.53 3.87 6.26
N GLY A 108 17.79 3.93 6.66
CA GLY A 108 18.23 3.42 7.97
C GLY A 108 18.01 1.91 8.16
N ALA A 109 17.99 1.14 7.07
CA ALA A 109 17.80 -0.31 7.14
C ALA A 109 18.84 -0.98 8.05
N THR A 110 18.37 -1.89 8.89
CA THR A 110 19.19 -2.61 9.88
C THR A 110 20.19 -3.58 9.26
N THR A 111 19.94 -4.05 8.03
CA THR A 111 20.79 -4.99 7.30
C THR A 111 20.94 -4.58 5.84
N PRO A 112 22.10 -4.82 5.20
CA PRO A 112 22.30 -4.52 3.78
C PRO A 112 21.37 -5.30 2.84
N GLU A 113 20.94 -6.48 3.23
CA GLU A 113 20.06 -7.37 2.45
C GLU A 113 18.57 -7.02 2.61
N PHE A 114 18.24 -6.04 3.46
CA PHE A 114 16.87 -5.64 3.71
C PHE A 114 16.20 -5.11 2.43
N ALA A 115 15.07 -5.72 2.08
CA ALA A 115 14.17 -5.22 1.06
C ALA A 115 12.90 -4.67 1.74
N PRO A 116 12.53 -3.40 1.48
CA PRO A 116 11.30 -2.81 2.02
C PRO A 116 10.05 -3.62 1.64
N GLU A 117 9.09 -3.72 2.55
CA GLU A 117 7.88 -4.52 2.40
C GLU A 117 7.08 -4.10 1.17
N TRP A 118 7.02 -2.80 0.84
CA TRP A 118 6.28 -2.32 -0.34
C TRP A 118 6.70 -3.01 -1.66
N LYS A 119 7.94 -3.53 -1.74
CA LYS A 119 8.45 -4.22 -2.93
C LYS A 119 7.81 -5.59 -3.18
N VAL A 120 7.15 -6.16 -2.19
CA VAL A 120 6.44 -7.46 -2.30
C VAL A 120 4.91 -7.31 -2.24
N VAL A 121 4.39 -6.11 -2.02
CA VAL A 121 2.95 -5.85 -1.96
C VAL A 121 2.36 -5.77 -3.37
N VAL A 122 1.27 -6.52 -3.61
CA VAL A 122 0.51 -6.50 -4.87
C VAL A 122 -0.96 -6.18 -4.52
N PRO A 123 -1.31 -4.89 -4.37
CA PRO A 123 -2.61 -4.48 -3.88
C PRO A 123 -3.68 -4.62 -4.97
N GLN A 124 -4.93 -4.77 -4.55
CA GLN A 124 -6.08 -4.73 -5.47
C GLN A 124 -6.66 -3.33 -5.65
N ASP A 125 -6.42 -2.44 -4.68
CA ASP A 125 -6.91 -1.06 -4.71
C ASP A 125 -6.30 -0.25 -5.85
N LYS A 126 -7.14 0.56 -6.52
CA LYS A 126 -6.75 1.32 -7.71
C LYS A 126 -5.69 2.37 -7.43
N GLU A 127 -5.78 3.06 -6.28
CA GLU A 127 -4.88 4.16 -5.94
C GLU A 127 -3.54 3.61 -5.46
N LEU A 128 -3.56 2.53 -4.65
CA LEU A 128 -2.32 1.84 -4.27
C LEU A 128 -1.61 1.24 -5.48
N ARG A 129 -2.34 0.71 -6.47
CA ARG A 129 -1.76 0.24 -7.73
C ARG A 129 -1.11 1.36 -8.52
N ALA A 130 -1.78 2.50 -8.68
CA ALA A 130 -1.21 3.66 -9.35
C ALA A 130 0.07 4.13 -8.63
N TYR A 131 0.01 4.20 -7.30
CA TYR A 131 1.14 4.58 -6.46
C TYR A 131 2.35 3.65 -6.62
N LEU A 132 2.16 2.33 -6.49
CA LEU A 132 3.24 1.36 -6.63
C LEU A 132 3.79 1.28 -8.06
N THR A 133 2.95 1.46 -9.07
CA THR A 133 3.39 1.55 -10.47
C THR A 133 4.38 2.72 -10.65
N TRP A 134 4.03 3.88 -10.10
CA TRP A 134 4.92 5.04 -10.12
C TRP A 134 6.19 4.83 -9.31
N MET A 135 6.11 4.19 -8.13
CA MET A 135 7.28 3.85 -7.32
C MET A 135 8.26 2.92 -8.05
N TRP A 136 7.75 1.85 -8.67
CA TRP A 136 8.59 0.94 -9.46
C TRP A 136 9.21 1.62 -10.68
N LEU A 137 8.46 2.50 -11.33
CA LEU A 137 8.96 3.27 -12.46
C LEU A 137 10.10 4.21 -12.05
N LYS A 138 10.05 4.81 -10.86
CA LYS A 138 11.17 5.59 -10.31
C LYS A 138 12.43 4.74 -10.13
N GLU A 139 12.27 3.47 -9.80
CA GLU A 139 13.37 2.49 -9.73
C GLU A 139 13.78 1.94 -11.11
N GLY A 140 13.15 2.38 -12.21
CA GLY A 140 13.49 1.95 -13.56
C GLY A 140 12.78 0.68 -14.02
N TRP A 141 11.68 0.31 -13.39
CA TRP A 141 10.91 -0.89 -13.69
C TRP A 141 9.51 -0.58 -14.22
N VAL A 142 9.09 -1.33 -15.23
CA VAL A 142 7.67 -1.49 -15.57
C VAL A 142 7.15 -2.65 -14.73
N TRP A 143 6.16 -2.37 -13.89
CA TRP A 143 5.63 -3.32 -12.92
C TRP A 143 4.22 -3.78 -13.31
N ASP A 144 4.02 -5.09 -13.28
CA ASP A 144 2.71 -5.72 -13.46
C ASP A 144 1.97 -5.73 -12.12
N ARG A 145 0.90 -4.93 -12.05
CA ARG A 145 0.07 -4.76 -10.85
C ARG A 145 -0.79 -5.98 -10.49
N GLN A 146 -0.94 -6.96 -11.38
CA GLN A 146 -1.70 -8.19 -11.14
C GLN A 146 -0.79 -9.28 -10.57
N THR A 147 0.43 -9.40 -11.12
CA THR A 147 1.35 -10.51 -10.80
C THR A 147 2.52 -10.10 -9.91
N GLY A 148 2.85 -8.80 -9.84
CA GLY A 148 4.04 -8.30 -9.18
C GLY A 148 5.33 -8.40 -10.04
N HIS A 149 5.23 -8.95 -11.26
CA HIS A 149 6.34 -9.12 -12.17
C HIS A 149 6.92 -7.77 -12.62
N LYS A 150 8.23 -7.73 -12.89
CA LYS A 150 8.97 -6.50 -13.22
C LYS A 150 9.79 -6.70 -14.47
N THR A 151 9.70 -5.76 -15.40
CA THR A 151 10.56 -5.68 -16.58
C THR A 151 11.29 -4.35 -16.62
N ARG A 152 12.49 -4.32 -17.21
CA ARG A 152 13.28 -3.10 -17.25
C ARG A 152 12.59 -2.05 -18.13
N ALA A 153 12.42 -0.84 -17.60
CA ALA A 153 11.79 0.24 -18.36
C ALA A 153 12.69 0.68 -19.51
N SER A 154 12.10 0.87 -20.69
CA SER A 154 12.82 1.40 -21.85
C SER A 154 13.27 2.84 -21.60
N GLU A 155 14.33 3.29 -22.28
CA GLU A 155 14.75 4.70 -22.18
C GLU A 155 13.64 5.67 -22.57
N LYS A 156 12.81 5.31 -23.57
CA LYS A 156 11.67 6.12 -24.00
C LYS A 156 10.68 6.32 -22.85
N THR A 157 10.35 5.23 -22.15
CA THR A 157 9.46 5.23 -20.97
C THR A 157 10.04 6.10 -19.86
N MET A 158 11.32 5.92 -19.54
CA MET A 158 12.01 6.72 -18.50
C MET A 158 12.07 8.22 -18.85
N ARG A 159 12.28 8.56 -20.13
CA ARG A 159 12.25 9.95 -20.61
C ARG A 159 10.86 10.57 -20.48
N ALA A 160 9.80 9.82 -20.78
CA ALA A 160 8.42 10.31 -20.62
C ALA A 160 8.07 10.54 -19.14
N ALA A 161 8.44 9.60 -18.27
CA ALA A 161 8.23 9.70 -16.83
C ALA A 161 8.86 10.96 -16.23
N ARG A 162 10.12 11.26 -16.59
CA ARG A 162 10.86 12.44 -16.10
C ARG A 162 10.26 13.77 -16.56
N ARG A 163 9.52 13.79 -17.67
CA ARG A 163 8.89 15.00 -18.22
C ARG A 163 7.49 15.25 -17.67
N GLY A 164 7.03 14.43 -16.72
CA GLY A 164 5.66 14.53 -16.20
C GLY A 164 4.61 14.12 -17.24
N GLY A 165 4.93 13.18 -18.13
CA GLY A 165 3.96 12.65 -19.10
C GLY A 165 2.70 12.12 -18.41
N VAL A 166 1.54 12.33 -19.03
CA VAL A 166 0.25 11.88 -18.49
C VAL A 166 0.22 10.36 -18.54
N ALA A 167 0.03 9.72 -17.39
CA ALA A 167 -0.25 8.28 -17.34
C ALA A 167 -1.74 8.08 -17.54
N PHE A 168 -2.12 7.25 -18.52
CA PHE A 168 -3.50 6.82 -18.69
C PHE A 168 -3.58 5.29 -18.62
N GLU A 169 -4.72 4.78 -18.21
CA GLU A 169 -4.97 3.34 -18.14
C GLU A 169 -5.47 2.85 -19.50
N GLU A 170 -4.73 1.92 -20.12
CA GLU A 170 -5.10 1.25 -21.37
C GLU A 170 -5.04 -0.27 -21.17
N ASN A 171 -6.17 -0.95 -21.36
CA ASN A 171 -6.30 -2.40 -21.15
C ASN A 171 -5.81 -2.89 -19.77
N GLY A 172 -5.96 -2.06 -18.75
CA GLY A 172 -5.51 -2.35 -17.39
C GLY A 172 -4.01 -2.18 -17.15
N ASN A 173 -3.28 -1.58 -18.10
CA ASN A 173 -1.88 -1.18 -17.93
C ASN A 173 -1.77 0.34 -17.93
N TRP A 174 -0.93 0.89 -17.07
CA TRP A 174 -0.63 2.32 -17.10
C TRP A 174 0.37 2.61 -18.21
N VAL A 175 -0.12 3.28 -19.26
CA VAL A 175 0.69 3.74 -20.38
C VAL A 175 1.01 5.21 -20.15
N LEU A 176 2.28 5.55 -20.22
CA LEU A 176 2.68 6.95 -20.25
C LEU A 176 2.46 7.48 -21.66
N GLU A 177 1.64 8.51 -21.77
CA GLU A 177 1.52 9.27 -23.00
C GLU A 177 2.88 9.87 -23.32
N THR A 178 3.57 9.25 -24.28
CA THR A 178 4.76 9.86 -24.85
C THR A 178 4.26 10.84 -25.88
N SER A 179 4.23 12.14 -25.57
CA SER A 179 3.97 13.16 -26.59
C SER A 179 4.84 12.87 -27.82
N PRO A 180 4.32 12.98 -29.05
CA PRO A 180 5.13 12.77 -30.23
C PRO A 180 6.34 13.69 -30.12
N VAL A 181 7.53 13.09 -30.11
CA VAL A 181 8.77 13.85 -30.19
C VAL A 181 8.65 14.67 -31.46
N LYS A 182 8.48 16.00 -31.35
CA LYS A 182 8.64 16.89 -32.51
C LYS A 182 10.02 16.56 -33.08
N LYS A 183 10.08 15.87 -34.22
CA LYS A 183 11.30 15.81 -35.01
C LYS A 183 11.69 17.27 -35.25
N ALA A 184 12.86 17.68 -34.79
CA ALA A 184 13.41 18.95 -35.19
C ALA A 184 13.51 18.93 -36.71
N ALA A 185 12.70 19.76 -37.36
CA ALA A 185 12.76 19.98 -38.80
C ALA A 185 13.96 20.89 -39.10
N ASN A 186 15.18 20.40 -38.87
CA ASN A 186 16.36 21.05 -39.40
C ASN A 186 16.92 20.15 -40.49
N GLY A 187 16.36 20.34 -41.68
CA GLY A 187 17.10 20.06 -42.89
C GLY A 187 18.32 20.99 -42.93
N LEU A 188 19.50 20.39 -42.93
CA LEU A 188 20.66 20.92 -43.65
C LEU A 188 21.62 19.75 -43.88
N THR A 189 21.67 19.38 -45.16
CA THR A 189 22.69 18.57 -45.81
C THR A 189 24.07 19.18 -45.64
N THR A 190 25.05 18.32 -45.46
CA THR A 190 26.14 18.16 -46.44
C THR A 190 26.26 16.70 -46.76
#